data_AF-A0A433RP85-F1
#
_entry.id   AF-A0A433RP85-F1
#
_cell.length_a   1.000
_cell.length_b   1.000
_cell.length_c   1.000
_cell.angle_alpha   90.00
_cell.angle_beta   90.00
_cell.angle_gamma   90.00
#
_symmetry.space_group_name_H-M   'P 1'
#
loop_
_entity.id
_entity.type
_entity.pdbx_description
1 polymer ?
#
loop_
_entity_poly.entity_id
_entity_poly.type
_entity_poly.pdbx_seq_one_letter_code
_entity_poly.pdbx_strand_id
1 'polypeptide(L)'
;MSMSVSLKKATNKTNIKHNNRTMSDKDKERNSHIDESRSHENVYLVQKDLKELYQEEFGEALENYNAKQKRNDRKIDDYFKHIQSSK
;
A
#
# COMPACT_ATOMS: atom_id res chain seq x y z
N MET A 1 5.49 18.34 -2.29
CA MET A 1 5.11 17.94 -0.92
C MET A 1 4.19 16.73 -1.03
N SER A 2 4.68 15.53 -0.74
CA SER A 2 3.85 14.32 -0.67
C SER A 2 3.29 14.20 0.74
N MET A 3 1.97 14.07 0.86
CA MET A 3 1.31 13.80 2.13
C MET A 3 0.97 12.31 2.18
N SER A 4 1.45 11.60 3.20
CA SER A 4 1.05 10.23 3.49
C SER A 4 0.12 10.20 4.70
N VAL A 5 -0.98 9.44 4.59
CA VAL A 5 -1.96 9.25 5.66
C VAL A 5 -2.14 7.74 5.86
N SER A 6 -1.98 7.28 7.10
CA SER A 6 -2.20 5.87 7.48
C SER A 6 -3.46 5.77 8.33
N LEU A 7 -4.34 4.81 7.99
CA LEU A 7 -5.62 4.59 8.67
C LEU A 7 -5.69 3.15 9.18
N LYS A 8 -5.92 2.97 10.48
CA LYS A 8 -6.18 1.65 11.09
C LYS A 8 -7.69 1.39 11.10
N LYS A 9 -8.15 0.40 10.34
CA LYS A 9 -9.58 0.11 10.13
C LYS A 9 -10.08 -0.99 11.08
N ALA A 10 -11.26 -0.81 11.66
CA ALA A 10 -11.96 -1.88 12.37
C ALA A 10 -12.59 -2.85 11.35
N THR A 11 -12.09 -4.09 11.31
CA THR A 11 -12.34 -5.07 10.24
C THR A 11 -13.82 -5.44 10.05
N ASN A 12 -14.64 -5.34 11.10
CA ASN A 12 -16.00 -5.89 11.13
C ASN A 12 -17.07 -5.06 10.40
N LYS A 13 -16.78 -3.83 9.98
CA LYS A 13 -17.78 -2.93 9.36
C LYS A 13 -17.45 -2.52 7.93
N THR A 14 -16.44 -3.15 7.32
CA THR A 14 -15.86 -2.58 6.10
C THR A 14 -15.47 -3.66 5.10
N ASN A 15 -15.87 -3.48 3.85
CA ASN A 15 -15.63 -4.46 2.78
C ASN A 15 -14.77 -3.81 1.69
N ILE A 16 -13.53 -4.29 1.54
CA ILE A 16 -12.57 -3.75 0.55
C ILE A 16 -13.09 -3.94 -0.87
N LYS A 17 -13.71 -5.10 -1.18
CA LYS A 17 -14.27 -5.36 -2.52
C LYS A 17 -15.39 -4.38 -2.87
N HIS A 18 -16.23 -4.04 -1.89
CA HIS A 18 -17.30 -3.07 -2.08
C HIS A 18 -16.75 -1.64 -2.27
N ASN A 19 -15.74 -1.24 -1.48
CA ASN A 19 -15.07 0.05 -1.61
C ASN A 19 -14.37 0.21 -2.97
N ASN A 20 -13.70 -0.86 -3.44
CA ASN A 20 -12.99 -0.87 -4.72
C ASN A 20 -13.91 -1.11 -5.91
N ARG A 21 -15.23 -1.26 -5.70
CA ARG A 21 -16.23 -1.57 -6.74
C ARG A 21 -15.91 -2.84 -7.55
N THR A 22 -15.13 -3.77 -7.01
CA THR A 22 -14.78 -5.06 -7.62
C THR A 22 -15.79 -6.14 -7.22
N MET A 23 -17.06 -5.93 -7.53
CA MET A 23 -18.17 -6.82 -7.17
C MET A 23 -18.57 -7.72 -8.34
N SER A 24 -19.07 -8.93 -8.05
CA SER A 24 -19.64 -9.82 -9.08
C SER A 24 -20.99 -9.30 -9.57
N ASP A 25 -21.47 -9.77 -10.72
CA ASP A 25 -22.78 -9.33 -11.27
C ASP A 25 -23.94 -9.61 -10.30
N LYS A 26 -23.88 -10.71 -9.55
CA LYS A 26 -24.87 -11.04 -8.51
C LYS A 26 -24.82 -10.07 -7.33
N ASP A 27 -23.64 -9.57 -6.99
CA ASP A 27 -23.47 -8.58 -5.92
C ASP A 27 -23.90 -7.20 -6.39
N LYS A 28 -23.72 -6.87 -7.68
CA LYS A 28 -24.23 -5.63 -8.29
C LYS A 28 -25.76 -5.59 -8.26
N GLU A 29 -26.42 -6.70 -8.58
CA GLU A 29 -27.89 -6.83 -8.51
C GLU A 29 -28.43 -6.57 -7.09
N ARG A 30 -27.72 -7.05 -6.07
CA ARG A 30 -28.04 -6.78 -4.65
C ARG A 30 -27.75 -5.35 -4.21
N ASN A 31 -26.99 -4.60 -4.98
CA ASN A 31 -26.61 -3.21 -4.71
C ASN A 31 -27.12 -2.28 -5.82
N SER A 32 -28.39 -2.42 -6.20
CA SER A 32 -29.05 -1.64 -7.25
C SER A 32 -29.06 -0.12 -7.03
N HIS A 33 -28.74 0.35 -5.82
CA HIS A 33 -28.62 1.77 -5.49
C HIS A 33 -27.27 2.39 -5.91
N ILE A 34 -26.33 1.59 -6.42
CA ILE A 34 -25.03 2.06 -6.91
C ILE A 34 -25.11 2.36 -8.40
N ASP A 35 -24.84 3.60 -8.77
CA ASP A 35 -24.75 4.02 -10.17
C ASP A 35 -23.32 3.83 -10.68
N GLU A 36 -23.12 2.84 -11.57
CA GLU A 36 -21.81 2.55 -12.14
C GLU A 36 -21.29 3.68 -13.03
N SER A 37 -22.18 4.45 -13.67
CA SER A 37 -21.79 5.55 -14.57
C SER A 37 -21.01 6.64 -13.84
N ARG A 38 -21.25 6.81 -12.54
CA ARG A 38 -20.58 7.78 -11.66
C ARG A 38 -19.29 7.25 -11.03
N SER A 39 -18.92 6.00 -11.29
CA SER A 39 -17.73 5.38 -10.68
C SER A 39 -16.41 6.06 -11.08
N HIS A 40 -16.41 6.82 -12.19
CA HIS A 40 -15.26 7.61 -12.62
C HIS A 40 -14.96 8.81 -11.69
N GLU A 41 -15.93 9.25 -10.90
CA GLU A 41 -15.77 10.33 -9.90
C GLU A 41 -15.20 9.80 -8.57
N ASN A 42 -15.08 8.48 -8.39
CA ASN A 42 -14.61 7.90 -7.15
C ASN A 42 -13.12 8.22 -6.92
N VAL A 43 -12.79 8.66 -5.70
CA VAL A 43 -11.40 8.83 -5.25
C VAL A 43 -10.94 7.54 -4.58
N TYR A 44 -9.93 6.91 -5.15
CA TYR A 44 -9.30 5.71 -4.59
C TYR A 44 -8.00 6.08 -3.89
N LEU A 45 -7.82 5.57 -2.67
CA LEU A 45 -6.49 5.52 -2.07
C LEU A 45 -5.71 4.42 -2.78
N VAL A 46 -4.58 4.79 -3.37
CA VAL A 46 -3.73 3.86 -4.13
C VAL A 46 -3.32 2.69 -3.23
N GLN A 47 -3.73 1.47 -3.60
CA GLN A 47 -3.27 0.24 -2.99
C GLN A 47 -1.99 -0.21 -3.68
N LYS A 48 -0.86 0.32 -3.23
CA LYS A 48 0.47 -0.19 -3.59
C LYS A 48 0.93 -1.21 -2.55
N ASP A 49 1.69 -2.21 -2.99
CA ASP A 49 2.37 -3.10 -2.05
C ASP A 49 3.37 -2.28 -1.22
N LEU A 50 3.36 -2.50 0.09
CA LEU A 50 4.18 -1.71 1.00
C LEU A 50 5.67 -1.95 0.75
N LYS A 51 6.09 -3.16 0.35
CA LYS A 51 7.50 -3.45 0.05
C LYS A 51 7.93 -2.76 -1.23
N GLU A 52 7.08 -2.76 -2.26
CA GLU A 52 7.35 -2.04 -3.51
C GLU A 52 7.52 -0.54 -3.24
N LEU A 53 6.64 0.05 -2.44
CA LEU A 53 6.75 1.46 -2.06
C LEU A 53 8.06 1.74 -1.31
N TYR A 54 8.45 0.87 -0.38
CA TYR A 54 9.72 1.02 0.33
C TYR A 54 10.93 0.91 -0.60
N GLN A 55 10.87 0.02 -1.59
CA GLN A 55 11.93 -0.11 -2.59
C GLN A 55 11.99 1.12 -3.51
N GLU A 56 10.84 1.65 -3.93
CA GLU A 56 10.73 2.85 -4.78
C GLU A 56 11.28 4.09 -4.06
N GLU A 57 10.89 4.30 -2.79
CA GLU A 57 11.24 5.51 -2.04
C GLU A 57 12.64 5.44 -1.39
N PHE A 58 13.10 4.25 -0.99
CA PHE A 58 14.33 4.09 -0.20
C PHE A 58 15.40 3.21 -0.86
N GLY A 59 15.13 2.59 -2.01
CA GLY A 59 16.07 1.69 -2.68
C GLY A 59 17.40 2.35 -3.03
N GLU A 60 17.35 3.54 -3.62
CA GLU A 60 18.57 4.30 -3.96
C GLU A 60 19.36 4.70 -2.70
N ALA A 61 18.67 5.14 -1.64
CA ALA A 61 19.30 5.49 -0.38
C ALA A 61 19.96 4.28 0.28
N LEU A 62 19.32 3.11 0.21
CA LEU A 62 19.83 1.83 0.71
C LEU A 62 21.09 1.39 -0.04
N GLU A 63 21.08 1.47 -1.37
CA GLU A 63 22.25 1.15 -2.20
C GLU A 63 23.43 2.08 -1.87
N ASN A 64 23.17 3.37 -1.79
CA ASN A 64 24.17 4.37 -1.40
C ASN A 64 24.73 4.15 0.01
N TYR A 65 23.90 3.68 0.94
CA TYR A 65 24.33 3.31 2.29
C TYR A 65 25.23 2.07 2.26
N ASN A 66 24.80 1.00 1.57
CA ASN A 66 25.51 -0.27 1.48
C ASN A 66 26.84 -0.15 0.73
N ALA A 67 26.93 0.70 -0.29
CA ALA A 67 28.16 0.97 -1.03
C ALA A 67 29.26 1.58 -0.14
N LYS A 68 28.89 2.31 0.91
CA LYS A 68 29.83 2.91 1.88
C LYS A 68 30.30 1.91 2.95
N GLN A 69 29.61 0.77 3.12
CA GLN A 69 29.95 -0.21 4.15
C GLN A 69 31.10 -1.12 3.70
N LYS A 70 32.21 -1.08 4.44
CA LYS A 70 33.36 -2.00 4.23
C LYS A 70 33.15 -3.39 4.83
N ARG A 71 32.31 -3.49 5.87
CA ARG A 71 32.01 -4.75 6.55
C ARG A 71 30.66 -5.28 6.09
N ASN A 72 30.60 -6.58 5.80
CA ASN A 72 29.37 -7.20 5.29
C ASN A 72 28.25 -7.29 6.35
N ASP A 73 28.58 -7.38 7.63
CA ASP A 73 27.58 -7.44 8.72
C ASP A 73 26.82 -6.13 8.95
N ARG A 74 27.29 -5.03 8.35
CA ARG A 74 26.66 -3.70 8.43
C ARG A 74 25.81 -3.35 7.21
N LYS A 75 25.81 -4.20 6.18
CA LYS A 75 24.95 -4.01 5.01
C LYS A 75 23.53 -4.42 5.37
N ILE A 76 22.58 -3.68 4.84
CA ILE A 76 21.15 -3.94 5.04
C ILE A 76 20.63 -4.56 3.74
N ASP A 77 20.26 -5.84 3.79
CA ASP A 77 19.79 -6.57 2.61
C ASP A 77 18.31 -6.25 2.28
N ASP A 78 17.48 -6.14 3.32
CA ASP A 78 16.04 -5.90 3.19
C ASP A 78 15.66 -4.77 4.14
N TYR A 79 15.53 -3.56 3.60
CA TYR A 79 15.27 -2.35 4.39
C TYR A 79 13.89 -2.40 5.07
N PHE A 80 12.88 -2.98 4.41
CA PHE A 80 11.56 -3.14 5.01
C PHE A 80 11.61 -4.02 6.26
N LYS A 81 12.27 -5.18 6.19
CA LYS A 81 12.46 -6.05 7.37
C LYS A 81 13.32 -5.40 8.44
N HIS A 82 14.36 -4.67 8.04
CA HIS A 82 15.23 -3.97 8.96
C HIS A 82 14.43 -3.00 9.84
N ILE A 83 13.58 -2.16 9.23
CA ILE A 83 12.69 -1.25 9.95
C ILE A 83 11.63 -2.01 10.76
N GLN A 84 11.06 -3.09 10.23
CA GLN A 84 10.09 -3.91 10.97
C GLN A 84 10.69 -4.50 12.26
N SER A 85 11.97 -4.87 12.24
CA SER A 85 12.71 -5.37 13.39
C SER A 85 13.32 -4.28 14.28
N SER A 86 13.29 -3.03 13.83
CA SER A 86 13.77 -1.88 14.58
C SER A 86 12.81 -1.59 15.73
N LYS A 87 13.37 -1.27 16.90
CA LYS A 87 12.66 -1.19 18.17
C LYS A 87 12.39 0.26 18.57
#